data_AF-X0RXR5-F1
#
_entry.id   AF-X0RXR5-F1
#
_cell.length_a   1.000
_cell.length_b   1.000
_cell.length_c   1.000
_cell.angle_alpha   90.00
_cell.angle_beta   90.00
_cell.angle_gamma   90.00
#
_symmetry.space_group_name_H-M   'P 1'
#
loop_
_entity.id
_entity.type
_entity.pdbx_description
1 polymer ?
#
loop_
_entity_poly.entity_id
_entity_poly.type
_entity_poly.pdbx_seq_one_letter_code
_entity_poly.pdbx_strand_id
1 'polypeptide(L)'
;LLGPILRRKLVAELINLIQGLLPLKEHVKPGQIVWNAVSTKTRADSPNVRFVPVTLTMIDEQDIQQLADGMPMTKIMKQGIARITKEAYSQGALLSMRDIGLLTWRYGGAISQYRKRYEKEQNVTLPHTGSLHDMGSCVSHKSTIIRKITIEKKDPLVVAQETNHSIGAVDRYIKDFNRVRLCYQDGKDMQFISLATGLNKFVVNEYVKLIENTLNCP
;
A
#
# COMPACT_ATOMS: atom_id res chain seq x y z
N LEU A 1 42.55 -21.93 -3.88
CA LEU A 1 41.85 -21.89 -2.56
C LEU A 1 41.83 -20.45 -2.05
N LEU A 2 40.68 -19.92 -1.62
CA LEU A 2 40.60 -18.56 -1.06
C LEU A 2 41.50 -18.44 0.19
N GLY A 3 42.34 -17.40 0.22
CA GLY A 3 43.27 -17.13 1.32
C GLY A 3 42.55 -16.84 2.66
N PRO A 4 43.22 -17.07 3.81
CA PRO A 4 42.59 -17.04 5.14
C PRO A 4 42.03 -15.67 5.56
N ILE A 5 42.53 -14.58 4.99
CA ILE A 5 42.01 -13.22 5.22
C ILE A 5 40.68 -13.03 4.48
N LEU A 6 40.64 -13.41 3.20
CA LEU A 6 39.45 -13.28 2.36
C LEU A 6 38.31 -14.18 2.86
N ARG A 7 38.65 -15.39 3.33
CA ARG A 7 37.69 -16.30 3.97
C ARG A 7 37.05 -15.67 5.22
N ARG A 8 37.84 -15.06 6.10
CA ARG A 8 37.33 -14.40 7.31
C ARG A 8 36.40 -13.23 6.98
N LYS A 9 36.76 -12.38 6.03
CA LYS A 9 35.90 -11.28 5.58
C LYS A 9 34.58 -11.78 4.99
N LEU A 10 34.63 -12.79 4.11
CA LEU A 10 33.41 -13.37 3.53
C LEU A 10 32.49 -13.97 4.59
N VAL A 11 33.05 -14.70 5.57
CA VAL A 11 32.26 -15.27 6.67
C VAL A 11 31.63 -14.17 7.52
N ALA A 12 32.38 -13.11 7.84
CA ALA A 12 31.84 -11.98 8.61
C ALA A 12 30.70 -11.27 7.88
N GLU A 13 30.87 -10.98 6.59
CA GLU A 13 29.79 -10.39 5.76
C GLU A 13 28.58 -11.31 5.66
N LEU A 14 28.78 -12.62 5.53
CA LEU A 14 27.69 -13.59 5.45
C LEU A 14 26.95 -13.69 6.78
N ILE A 15 27.65 -13.63 7.92
CA ILE A 15 27.04 -13.57 9.26
C ILE A 15 26.24 -12.27 9.41
N ASN A 16 26.81 -11.12 9.05
CA ASN A 16 26.12 -9.82 9.10
C ASN A 16 24.83 -9.85 8.25
N LEU A 17 24.90 -10.43 7.05
CA LEU A 17 23.76 -10.55 6.15
C LEU A 17 22.70 -11.50 6.70
N ILE A 18 23.11 -12.65 7.25
CA ILE A 18 22.21 -13.59 7.93
C ILE A 18 21.52 -12.91 9.11
N GLN A 19 22.25 -12.21 9.97
CA GLN A 19 21.69 -11.50 11.12
C GLN A 19 20.75 -10.37 10.71
N GLY A 20 21.01 -9.72 9.58
CA GLY A 20 20.14 -8.68 9.02
C GLY A 20 18.88 -9.21 8.32
N LEU A 21 18.91 -10.45 7.80
CA LEU A 21 17.78 -11.05 7.06
C LEU A 21 16.95 -12.03 7.90
N LEU A 22 17.51 -12.59 8.96
CA LEU A 22 16.85 -13.55 9.82
C LEU A 22 16.83 -12.98 11.24
N PRO A 23 15.66 -12.51 11.73
CA PRO A 23 15.53 -12.31 13.17
C PRO A 23 15.81 -13.65 13.84
N LEU A 24 16.66 -13.64 14.87
CA LEU A 24 16.95 -14.83 15.67
C LEU A 24 15.63 -15.48 16.08
N LYS A 25 15.47 -16.78 15.76
CA LYS A 25 14.24 -17.57 16.00
C LYS A 25 13.65 -17.39 17.41
N GLU A 26 14.49 -17.04 18.38
CA GLU A 26 14.15 -16.76 19.77
C GLU A 26 13.12 -15.63 19.96
N HIS A 27 12.88 -14.80 18.94
CA HIS A 27 11.96 -13.65 19.02
C HIS A 27 10.61 -13.83 18.31
N VAL A 28 10.31 -15.01 17.76
CA VAL A 28 9.04 -15.28 17.05
C VAL A 28 8.08 -16.05 17.96
N LYS A 29 6.93 -15.46 18.28
CA LYS A 29 5.90 -16.09 19.14
C LYS A 29 5.03 -17.08 18.34
N PRO A 30 4.34 -18.02 19.01
CA PRO A 30 3.31 -18.83 18.36
C PRO A 30 2.29 -17.94 17.60
N GLY A 31 1.90 -18.39 16.40
CA GLY A 31 1.01 -17.60 15.52
C GLY A 31 1.70 -16.49 14.72
N GLN A 32 3.00 -16.25 14.93
CA GLN A 32 3.78 -15.30 14.15
C GLN A 32 4.65 -16.00 13.08
N ILE A 33 4.95 -15.26 12.02
CA ILE A 33 5.87 -15.67 10.95
C ILE A 33 6.89 -14.57 10.66
N VAL A 34 8.02 -14.94 10.06
CA VAL A 34 8.95 -13.99 9.44
C VAL A 34 8.69 -13.96 7.93
N TRP A 35 8.53 -12.77 7.37
CA TRP A 35 8.30 -12.57 5.95
C TRP A 35 9.21 -11.47 5.38
N ASN A 36 9.80 -11.68 4.21
CA ASN A 36 10.57 -10.64 3.53
C ASN A 36 9.64 -9.77 2.69
N ALA A 37 9.37 -8.54 3.15
CA ALA A 37 8.47 -7.60 2.50
C ALA A 37 9.26 -6.45 1.83
N VAL A 38 8.65 -5.78 0.85
CA VAL A 38 9.30 -4.68 0.12
C VAL A 38 9.53 -3.50 1.06
N SER A 39 10.77 -2.97 1.12
CA SER A 39 11.10 -1.82 1.95
C SER A 39 10.27 -0.59 1.56
N THR A 40 9.82 0.19 2.54
CA THR A 40 9.19 1.51 2.30
C THR A 40 10.14 2.51 1.64
N LYS A 41 11.46 2.24 1.67
CA LYS A 41 12.50 3.09 1.08
C LYS A 41 12.75 2.80 -0.41
N THR A 42 12.14 1.76 -0.97
CA THR A 42 12.33 1.38 -2.38
C THR A 42 11.02 0.99 -3.02
N ARG A 43 10.78 1.46 -4.24
CA ARG A 43 9.60 1.03 -5.00
C ARG A 43 9.69 -0.46 -5.36
N ALA A 44 8.52 -1.09 -5.42
CA ALA A 44 8.39 -2.52 -5.73
C ALA A 44 8.78 -2.86 -7.18
N ASP A 45 8.76 -1.88 -8.09
CA ASP A 45 9.16 -2.00 -9.49
C ASP A 45 10.58 -1.48 -9.76
N SER A 46 11.33 -1.13 -8.71
CA SER A 46 12.72 -0.71 -8.85
C SER A 46 13.60 -1.89 -9.27
N PRO A 47 14.57 -1.72 -10.19
CA PRO A 47 15.58 -2.74 -10.47
C PRO A 47 16.45 -3.05 -9.24
N ASN A 48 16.50 -2.14 -8.26
CA ASN A 48 17.23 -2.28 -7.00
C ASN A 48 16.26 -2.35 -5.81
N VAL A 49 15.18 -3.11 -5.94
CA VAL A 49 14.21 -3.32 -4.86
C VAL A 49 14.90 -3.91 -3.63
N ARG A 50 14.59 -3.36 -2.45
CA ARG A 50 15.10 -3.86 -1.17
C ARG A 50 13.99 -4.57 -0.41
N PHE A 51 14.35 -5.65 0.26
CA PHE A 51 13.46 -6.39 1.13
C PHE A 51 13.92 -6.25 2.58
N VAL A 52 12.94 -6.19 3.49
CA VAL A 52 13.14 -6.12 4.92
C VAL A 52 12.42 -7.32 5.55
N PRO A 53 13.09 -8.13 6.38
CA PRO A 53 12.41 -9.15 7.15
C PRO A 53 11.50 -8.50 8.18
N VAL A 54 10.24 -8.90 8.19
CA VAL A 54 9.24 -8.43 9.16
C VAL A 54 8.60 -9.60 9.88
N THR A 55 8.34 -9.44 11.17
CA THR A 55 7.53 -10.38 11.95
C THR A 55 6.06 -10.01 11.82
N LEU A 56 5.23 -10.94 11.38
CA LEU A 56 3.79 -10.77 11.16
C LEU A 56 2.99 -11.70 12.06
N THR A 57 2.01 -11.17 12.76
CA THR A 57 1.09 -11.92 13.62
C THR A 57 -0.07 -12.46 12.78
N MET A 58 0.10 -13.66 12.24
CA MET A 58 -0.89 -14.33 11.39
C MET A 58 -2.10 -14.80 12.19
N ILE A 59 -1.87 -15.28 13.41
CA ILE A 59 -2.90 -15.74 14.34
C ILE A 59 -2.62 -15.10 15.68
N ASP A 60 -3.56 -14.29 16.16
CA ASP A 60 -3.53 -13.69 17.49
C ASP A 60 -4.48 -14.46 18.43
N GLU A 61 -4.21 -14.42 19.73
CA GLU A 61 -5.06 -15.05 20.74
C GLU A 61 -6.51 -14.52 20.67
N GLN A 62 -6.67 -13.23 20.35
CA GLN A 62 -8.00 -12.63 20.14
C GLN A 62 -8.73 -13.24 18.94
N ASP A 63 -8.03 -13.65 17.89
CA ASP A 63 -8.65 -14.31 16.73
C ASP A 63 -9.23 -15.67 17.13
N ILE A 64 -8.51 -16.40 17.98
CA ILE A 64 -8.93 -17.71 18.51
C ILE A 64 -10.19 -17.53 19.36
N GLN A 65 -10.19 -16.55 20.26
CA GLN A 65 -11.36 -16.25 21.10
C GLN A 65 -12.56 -15.84 20.25
N GLN A 66 -12.39 -14.94 19.28
CA GLN A 66 -13.47 -14.53 18.39
C GLN A 66 -14.05 -15.71 17.61
N LEU A 67 -13.20 -16.63 17.15
CA LEU A 67 -13.66 -17.83 16.46
C LEU A 67 -14.46 -18.75 17.40
N ALA A 68 -13.99 -18.94 18.64
CA ALA A 68 -14.70 -19.70 19.67
C ALA A 68 -16.07 -19.08 20.00
N ASP A 69 -16.17 -17.76 19.97
CA ASP A 69 -17.42 -17.00 20.18
C ASP A 69 -18.36 -17.01 18.94
N GLY A 70 -18.00 -17.75 17.89
CA GLY A 70 -18.81 -17.90 16.68
C GLY A 70 -18.71 -16.73 15.70
N MET A 71 -17.70 -15.86 15.83
CA MET A 71 -17.49 -14.77 14.88
C MET A 71 -17.19 -15.32 13.47
N PRO A 72 -17.82 -14.78 12.41
CA PRO A 72 -17.52 -15.22 11.05
C PRO A 72 -16.04 -15.03 10.70
N MET A 73 -15.42 -16.07 10.14
CA MET A 73 -14.01 -16.06 9.70
C MET A 73 -13.66 -14.88 8.78
N THR A 74 -14.63 -14.37 8.01
CA THR A 74 -14.44 -13.20 7.14
C THR A 74 -14.18 -11.92 7.93
N LYS A 75 -14.73 -11.77 9.14
CA LYS A 75 -14.50 -10.62 10.01
C LYS A 75 -13.12 -10.70 10.68
N ILE A 76 -12.77 -11.88 11.20
CA ILE A 76 -11.43 -12.18 11.75
C ILE A 76 -10.37 -11.93 10.67
N MET A 77 -10.56 -12.44 9.45
CA MET A 77 -9.64 -12.23 8.33
C MET A 77 -9.42 -10.75 7.98
N LYS A 78 -10.49 -9.93 7.94
CA LYS A 78 -10.35 -8.48 7.70
C LYS A 78 -9.49 -7.81 8.76
N GLN A 79 -9.67 -8.17 10.04
CA GLN A 79 -8.86 -7.66 11.14
C GLN A 79 -7.40 -8.13 11.03
N GLY A 80 -7.16 -9.41 10.74
CA GLY A 80 -5.84 -9.97 10.51
C GLY A 80 -5.10 -9.28 9.36
N ILE A 81 -5.77 -9.03 8.22
CA ILE A 81 -5.20 -8.28 7.09
C ILE A 81 -4.76 -6.87 7.54
N ALA A 82 -5.60 -6.18 8.29
CA ALA A 82 -5.28 -4.86 8.81
C ALA A 82 -4.09 -4.88 9.78
N ARG A 83 -4.03 -5.89 10.66
CA ARG A 83 -2.94 -6.10 11.62
C ARG A 83 -1.60 -6.30 10.92
N ILE A 84 -1.48 -7.32 10.07
CA ILE A 84 -0.20 -7.64 9.40
C ILE A 84 0.28 -6.51 8.48
N THR A 85 -0.65 -5.76 7.89
CA THR A 85 -0.32 -4.62 7.04
C THR A 85 0.27 -3.46 7.85
N LYS A 86 -0.28 -3.18 9.04
CA LYS A 86 0.25 -2.19 9.98
C LYS A 86 1.58 -2.62 10.60
N GLU A 87 1.71 -3.90 10.97
CA GLU A 87 2.95 -4.49 11.50
C GLU A 87 4.09 -4.44 10.49
N ALA A 88 3.84 -4.76 9.22
CA ALA A 88 4.85 -4.64 8.18
C ALA A 88 5.31 -3.18 8.04
N TYR A 89 4.36 -2.24 8.05
CA TYR A 89 4.65 -0.82 7.92
C TYR A 89 5.46 -0.26 9.09
N SER A 90 5.13 -0.63 10.32
CA SER A 90 5.89 -0.19 11.50
C SER A 90 7.34 -0.71 11.50
N GLN A 91 7.59 -1.82 10.80
CA GLN A 91 8.93 -2.40 10.59
C GLN A 91 9.61 -1.89 9.30
N GLY A 92 9.05 -0.88 8.63
CA GLY A 92 9.67 -0.26 7.45
C GLY A 92 9.50 -1.06 6.15
N ALA A 93 8.46 -1.90 6.07
CA ALA A 93 8.13 -2.68 4.88
C ALA A 93 6.66 -2.57 4.46
N LEU A 94 6.34 -3.03 3.26
CA LEU A 94 5.00 -3.04 2.71
C LEU A 94 4.65 -4.41 2.16
N LEU A 95 3.47 -4.89 2.55
CA LEU A 95 2.88 -6.08 1.97
C LEU A 95 2.10 -5.72 0.71
N SER A 96 2.33 -6.48 -0.36
CA SER A 96 1.45 -6.47 -1.50
C SER A 96 0.24 -7.39 -1.25
N MET A 97 -0.86 -7.18 -1.98
CA MET A 97 -2.02 -8.07 -1.89
C MET A 97 -1.69 -9.49 -2.38
N ARG A 98 -0.62 -9.65 -3.18
CA ARG A 98 -0.12 -10.97 -3.60
C ARG A 98 0.56 -11.68 -2.44
N ASP A 99 1.34 -10.97 -1.64
CA ASP A 99 2.00 -11.53 -0.45
C ASP A 99 0.95 -12.04 0.54
N ILE A 100 -0.01 -11.18 0.89
CA ILE A 100 -1.10 -11.57 1.80
C ILE A 100 -1.94 -12.71 1.20
N GLY A 101 -2.18 -12.69 -0.12
CA GLY A 101 -2.86 -13.78 -0.81
C GLY A 101 -2.12 -15.11 -0.66
N LEU A 102 -0.79 -15.11 -0.84
CA LEU A 102 0.04 -16.30 -0.67
C LEU A 102 0.04 -16.79 0.77
N LEU A 103 0.16 -15.88 1.74
CA LEU A 103 0.11 -16.19 3.18
C LEU A 103 -1.22 -16.78 3.65
N THR A 104 -2.30 -16.56 2.90
CA THR A 104 -3.66 -16.97 3.26
C THR A 104 -4.28 -17.97 2.27
N TRP A 105 -3.52 -18.44 1.28
CA TRP A 105 -3.99 -19.27 0.16
C TRP A 105 -5.21 -18.69 -0.58
N ARG A 106 -5.22 -17.37 -0.79
CA ARG A 106 -6.27 -16.66 -1.52
C ARG A 106 -5.68 -15.87 -2.68
N TYR A 107 -6.49 -15.61 -3.69
CA TYR A 107 -6.13 -14.72 -4.78
C TYR A 107 -6.06 -13.26 -4.27
N GLY A 108 -5.05 -12.51 -4.74
CA GLY A 108 -4.86 -11.12 -4.31
C GLY A 108 -6.04 -10.19 -4.58
N GLY A 109 -6.88 -10.51 -5.59
CA GLY A 109 -8.14 -9.79 -5.84
C GLY A 109 -9.13 -9.90 -4.68
N ALA A 110 -9.27 -11.08 -4.07
CA ALA A 110 -10.14 -11.29 -2.91
C ALA A 110 -9.62 -10.53 -1.68
N ILE A 111 -8.31 -10.59 -1.43
CA ILE A 111 -7.67 -9.83 -0.34
C ILE A 111 -7.90 -8.33 -0.52
N SER A 112 -7.79 -7.82 -1.76
CA SER A 112 -8.07 -6.42 -2.06
C SER A 112 -9.51 -6.02 -1.71
N GLN A 113 -10.50 -6.89 -1.95
CA GLN A 113 -11.89 -6.63 -1.56
C GLN A 113 -12.06 -6.61 -0.03
N TYR A 114 -11.46 -7.56 0.69
CA TYR A 114 -11.53 -7.59 2.16
C TYR A 114 -10.86 -6.36 2.78
N ARG A 115 -9.69 -5.96 2.28
CA ARG A 115 -9.00 -4.74 2.69
C ARG A 115 -9.89 -3.51 2.50
N LYS A 116 -10.44 -3.30 1.29
CA LYS A 116 -11.31 -2.16 0.99
C LYS A 116 -12.55 -2.09 1.88
N ARG A 117 -13.14 -3.25 2.22
CA ARG A 117 -14.28 -3.32 3.15
C ARG A 117 -13.86 -2.86 4.55
N TYR A 118 -12.72 -3.35 5.05
CA TYR A 118 -12.18 -2.93 6.34
C TYR A 118 -11.88 -1.42 6.36
N GLU A 119 -11.19 -0.91 5.33
CA GLU A 119 -10.88 0.52 5.16
C GLU A 119 -12.13 1.39 5.22
N LYS A 120 -13.21 0.96 4.53
CA LYS A 120 -14.51 1.64 4.55
C LYS A 120 -15.20 1.55 5.91
N GLU A 121 -15.25 0.37 6.52
CA GLU A 121 -15.93 0.12 7.81
C GLU A 121 -15.26 0.88 8.96
N GLN A 122 -13.94 1.05 8.91
CA GLN A 122 -13.16 1.70 9.96
C GLN A 122 -12.76 3.14 9.62
N ASN A 123 -13.11 3.63 8.41
CA ASN A 123 -12.72 4.92 7.88
C ASN A 123 -11.19 5.18 7.98
N VAL A 124 -10.39 4.19 7.58
CA VAL A 124 -8.92 4.25 7.57
C VAL A 124 -8.37 3.85 6.21
N THR A 125 -7.12 4.21 5.92
CA THR A 125 -6.38 3.72 4.77
C THR A 125 -5.22 2.84 5.25
N LEU A 126 -5.13 1.61 4.76
CA LEU A 126 -4.09 0.69 5.19
C LEU A 126 -2.80 0.88 4.36
N PRO A 127 -1.61 0.82 5.00
CA PRO A 127 -0.33 1.02 4.31
C PRO A 127 0.05 -0.21 3.50
N HIS A 128 -0.08 -0.15 2.17
CA HIS A 128 0.28 -1.26 1.29
C HIS A 128 1.03 -0.75 0.05
N THR A 129 1.65 -1.64 -0.72
CA THR A 129 2.47 -1.24 -1.89
C THR A 129 1.72 -0.32 -2.86
N GLY A 130 0.46 -0.64 -3.16
CA GLY A 130 -0.38 0.22 -3.99
C GLY A 130 -0.89 1.54 -3.40
N SER A 131 -0.93 1.72 -2.08
CA SER A 131 -1.29 3.02 -1.49
C SER A 131 -0.07 3.92 -1.34
N LEU A 132 1.10 3.37 -1.03
CA LEU A 132 2.32 4.15 -0.75
C LEU A 132 3.29 4.30 -1.92
N HIS A 133 3.40 3.30 -2.81
CA HIS A 133 4.30 3.35 -3.96
C HIS A 133 3.59 3.70 -5.27
N ASP A 134 2.31 4.10 -5.21
CA ASP A 134 1.46 4.32 -6.39
C ASP A 134 1.39 3.08 -7.32
N MET A 135 1.61 1.89 -6.73
CA MET A 135 1.70 0.61 -7.44
C MET A 135 0.36 -0.13 -7.45
N GLY A 136 -0.56 0.31 -8.31
CA GLY A 136 -1.81 -0.42 -8.59
C GLY A 136 -2.93 0.49 -9.06
N SER A 137 -4.05 -0.12 -9.47
CA SER A 137 -5.30 0.56 -9.85
C SER A 137 -6.02 1.22 -8.66
N CYS A 138 -5.31 1.66 -7.62
CA CYS A 138 -5.82 2.50 -6.53
C CYS A 138 -6.11 3.93 -7.03
N VAL A 139 -6.85 4.01 -8.13
CA VAL A 139 -7.48 5.23 -8.64
C VAL A 139 -8.27 5.93 -7.53
N SER A 140 -8.87 5.16 -6.61
CA SER A 140 -9.59 5.67 -5.44
C SER A 140 -8.72 6.45 -4.46
N HIS A 141 -7.42 6.14 -4.37
CA HIS A 141 -6.50 6.85 -3.48
C HIS A 141 -6.10 8.20 -4.06
N LYS A 142 -5.80 8.25 -5.37
CA LYS A 142 -5.56 9.49 -6.11
C LYS A 142 -6.77 10.41 -6.07
N SER A 143 -7.96 9.88 -6.36
CA SER A 143 -9.19 10.64 -6.29
C SER A 143 -9.50 11.10 -4.86
N THR A 144 -9.10 10.35 -3.83
CA THR A 144 -9.21 10.79 -2.43
C THR A 144 -8.28 11.93 -2.06
N ILE A 145 -7.02 11.89 -2.48
CA ILE A 145 -6.08 13.00 -2.31
C ILE A 145 -6.64 14.26 -2.99
N ILE A 146 -7.06 14.12 -4.25
CA ILE A 146 -7.63 15.26 -5.00
C ILE A 146 -8.89 15.78 -4.33
N ARG A 147 -9.82 14.91 -3.90
CA ARG A 147 -11.03 15.34 -3.20
C ARG A 147 -10.74 16.15 -1.94
N LYS A 148 -9.78 15.72 -1.12
CA LYS A 148 -9.35 16.45 0.09
C LYS A 148 -8.83 17.86 -0.24
N ILE A 149 -8.18 18.02 -1.39
CA ILE A 149 -7.61 19.30 -1.81
C ILE A 149 -8.66 20.17 -2.49
N THR A 150 -9.46 19.62 -3.40
CA THR A 150 -10.37 20.40 -4.25
C THR A 150 -11.71 20.68 -3.60
N ILE A 151 -12.27 19.70 -2.86
CA ILE A 151 -13.57 19.80 -2.21
C ILE A 151 -13.40 20.21 -0.74
N GLU A 152 -12.56 19.49 0.02
CA GLU A 152 -12.35 19.81 1.45
C GLU A 152 -11.41 21.00 1.67
N LYS A 153 -10.83 21.58 0.60
CA LYS A 153 -9.91 22.74 0.61
C LYS A 153 -8.73 22.60 1.59
N LYS A 154 -8.28 21.38 1.85
CA LYS A 154 -7.14 21.13 2.73
C LYS A 154 -5.83 21.53 2.07
N ASP A 155 -4.89 21.97 2.89
CA ASP A 155 -3.53 22.26 2.45
C ASP A 155 -2.83 20.98 1.94
N PRO A 156 -2.16 21.02 0.77
CA PRO A 156 -1.48 19.86 0.20
C PRO A 156 -0.44 19.21 1.12
N LEU A 157 0.24 19.98 1.98
CA LEU A 157 1.19 19.46 2.97
C LEU A 157 0.48 18.63 4.04
N VAL A 158 -0.68 19.09 4.51
CA VAL A 158 -1.51 18.35 5.47
C VAL A 158 -2.03 17.06 4.84
N VAL A 159 -2.50 17.13 3.59
CA VAL A 159 -2.97 15.93 2.87
C VAL A 159 -1.83 14.94 2.62
N ALA A 160 -0.62 15.41 2.31
CA ALA A 160 0.56 14.56 2.17
C ALA A 160 0.83 13.78 3.46
N GLN A 161 0.78 14.45 4.62
CA GLN A 161 0.93 13.81 5.93
C GLN A 161 -0.20 12.82 6.24
N GLU A 162 -1.47 13.22 6.06
CA GLU A 162 -2.64 12.36 6.32
C GLU A 162 -2.66 11.10 5.46
N THR A 163 -2.13 11.18 4.24
CA THR A 163 -2.14 10.09 3.27
C THR A 163 -0.81 9.36 3.16
N ASN A 164 0.17 9.70 4.00
CA ASN A 164 1.54 9.17 3.98
C ASN A 164 2.23 9.29 2.61
N HIS A 165 2.02 10.39 1.90
CA HIS A 165 2.65 10.68 0.61
C HIS A 165 3.73 11.75 0.76
N SER A 166 4.68 11.75 -0.17
CA SER A 166 5.56 12.91 -0.34
C SER A 166 4.77 14.05 -0.99
N ILE A 167 5.15 15.30 -0.69
CA ILE A 167 4.55 16.47 -1.33
C ILE A 167 4.66 16.42 -2.85
N GLY A 168 5.79 15.94 -3.39
CA GLY A 168 5.98 15.78 -4.83
C GLY A 168 5.03 14.75 -5.47
N ALA A 169 4.61 13.72 -4.73
CA ALA A 169 3.59 12.78 -5.21
C ALA A 169 2.21 13.46 -5.26
N VAL A 170 1.87 14.24 -4.23
CA VAL A 170 0.63 15.03 -4.18
C VAL A 170 0.57 16.04 -5.32
N ASP A 171 1.63 16.83 -5.54
CA ASP A 171 1.74 17.80 -6.63
C ASP A 171 1.55 17.16 -8.01
N ARG A 172 2.13 15.97 -8.21
CA ARG A 172 1.92 15.21 -9.45
C ARG A 172 0.44 14.88 -9.66
N TYR A 173 -0.26 14.45 -8.62
CA TYR A 173 -1.70 14.16 -8.73
C TYR A 173 -2.50 15.42 -9.03
N ILE A 174 -2.19 16.56 -8.40
CA ILE A 174 -2.84 17.86 -8.68
C ILE A 174 -2.64 18.23 -10.14
N LYS A 175 -1.41 18.10 -10.65
CA LYS A 175 -1.08 18.40 -12.06
C LYS A 175 -1.86 17.50 -13.02
N ASP A 176 -1.92 16.20 -12.75
CA ASP A 176 -2.68 15.24 -13.56
C ASP A 176 -4.19 15.55 -13.54
N PHE A 177 -4.74 15.94 -12.38
CA PHE A 177 -6.13 16.37 -12.26
C PHE A 177 -6.42 17.63 -13.08
N ASN A 178 -5.57 18.64 -13.00
CA ASN A 178 -5.73 19.89 -13.75
C ASN A 178 -5.64 19.68 -15.26
N ARG A 179 -4.78 18.77 -15.73
CA ARG A 179 -4.71 18.38 -17.16
C ARG A 179 -6.02 17.74 -17.62
N VAL A 180 -6.59 16.83 -16.84
CA VAL A 180 -7.90 16.23 -17.13
C VAL A 180 -9.00 17.28 -17.12
N ARG A 181 -9.01 18.18 -16.12
CA ARG A 181 -9.99 19.26 -16.00
C ARG A 181 -9.98 20.18 -17.22
N LEU A 182 -8.81 20.61 -17.67
CA LEU A 182 -8.67 21.47 -18.84
C LEU A 182 -9.25 20.80 -20.09
N CYS A 183 -8.86 19.55 -20.37
CA CYS A 183 -9.37 18.85 -21.54
C CYS A 183 -10.87 18.54 -21.48
N TYR A 184 -11.40 18.26 -20.28
CA TYR A 184 -12.84 18.03 -20.09
C TYR A 184 -13.64 19.33 -20.29
N GLN A 185 -13.16 20.45 -19.77
CA GLN A 185 -13.77 21.77 -19.97
C GLN A 185 -13.75 22.20 -21.44
N ASP A 186 -12.73 21.79 -22.20
CA ASP A 186 -12.63 21.94 -23.66
C ASP A 186 -13.56 20.99 -24.45
N GLY A 187 -14.41 20.21 -23.78
CA GLY A 187 -15.39 19.32 -24.41
C GLY A 187 -14.78 18.08 -25.05
N LYS A 188 -13.56 17.67 -24.67
CA LYS A 188 -12.91 16.47 -25.22
C LYS A 188 -13.50 15.19 -24.61
N ASP A 189 -13.58 14.13 -25.41
CA ASP A 189 -14.03 12.83 -24.93
C ASP A 189 -12.98 12.13 -24.04
N MET A 190 -13.43 11.12 -23.27
CA MET A 190 -12.57 10.40 -22.33
C MET A 190 -11.40 9.65 -23.01
N GLN A 191 -11.55 9.21 -24.26
CA GLN A 191 -10.49 8.51 -24.97
C GLN A 191 -9.36 9.49 -25.33
N PHE A 192 -9.73 10.65 -25.86
CA PHE A 192 -8.79 11.73 -26.14
C PHE A 192 -8.06 12.18 -24.88
N ILE A 193 -8.80 12.41 -23.78
CA ILE A 193 -8.21 12.82 -22.51
C ILE A 193 -7.21 11.78 -22.01
N SER A 194 -7.57 10.49 -22.06
CA SER A 194 -6.67 9.39 -21.66
C SER A 194 -5.39 9.38 -22.49
N LEU A 195 -5.50 9.55 -23.81
CA LEU A 195 -4.35 9.58 -24.71
C LEU A 195 -3.45 10.82 -24.49
N ALA A 196 -4.04 12.01 -24.40
CA ALA A 196 -3.32 13.27 -24.21
C ALA A 196 -2.66 13.36 -22.83
N THR A 197 -3.28 12.78 -21.80
CA THR A 197 -2.74 12.83 -20.43
C THR A 197 -1.77 11.69 -20.14
N GLY A 198 -1.86 10.57 -20.88
CA GLY A 198 -1.17 9.32 -20.58
C GLY A 198 -1.76 8.57 -19.38
N LEU A 199 -2.93 9.00 -18.90
CA LEU A 199 -3.61 8.39 -17.76
C LEU A 199 -4.52 7.26 -18.22
N ASN A 200 -4.67 6.25 -17.37
CA ASN A 200 -5.64 5.18 -17.61
C ASN A 200 -7.08 5.74 -17.65
N LYS A 201 -7.92 5.26 -18.56
CA LYS A 201 -9.35 5.61 -18.69
C LYS A 201 -10.10 5.57 -17.34
N PHE A 202 -9.79 4.62 -16.46
CA PHE A 202 -10.39 4.56 -15.13
C PHE A 202 -10.05 5.79 -14.27
N VAL A 203 -8.83 6.31 -14.34
CA VAL A 203 -8.40 7.52 -13.61
C VAL A 203 -9.09 8.76 -14.17
N VAL A 204 -9.14 8.86 -15.50
CA VAL A 204 -9.84 9.96 -16.19
C VAL A 204 -11.29 10.02 -15.74
N ASN A 205 -12.00 8.89 -15.74
CA ASN A 205 -13.40 8.83 -15.32
C ASN A 205 -13.62 9.28 -13.87
N GLU A 206 -12.76 8.86 -12.94
CA GLU A 206 -12.86 9.28 -11.54
C GLU A 206 -12.58 10.78 -11.35
N TYR A 207 -11.65 11.35 -12.12
CA TYR A 207 -11.38 12.79 -12.09
C TYR A 207 -12.53 13.60 -12.70
N VAL A 208 -13.14 13.13 -13.79
CA VAL A 208 -14.33 13.76 -14.39
C VAL A 208 -15.48 13.82 -13.38
N LYS A 209 -15.78 12.71 -12.68
CA LYS A 209 -16.79 12.72 -11.60
C LYS A 209 -16.48 13.75 -10.51
N LEU A 210 -15.21 13.89 -10.12
CA LEU A 210 -14.82 14.91 -9.14
C LEU A 210 -15.05 16.32 -9.69
N ILE A 211 -14.72 16.58 -10.96
CA ILE A 211 -14.93 17.88 -11.62
C ILE A 211 -16.42 18.22 -11.64
N GLU A 212 -17.27 17.31 -12.08
CA GLU A 212 -18.73 17.48 -12.10
C GLU A 212 -19.28 17.79 -10.69
N ASN A 213 -18.81 17.07 -9.67
CA ASN A 213 -19.19 17.34 -8.28
C ASN A 213 -18.70 18.71 -7.77
N THR A 214 -17.57 19.20 -8.27
CA THR A 214 -17.05 20.52 -7.88
C THR A 214 -17.79 21.65 -8.58
N LEU A 215 -18.30 21.43 -9.81
CA LEU A 215 -19.09 22.40 -10.58
C LEU A 215 -20.54 22.49 -10.08
N ASN A 216 -21.06 21.42 -9.46
CA ASN A 216 -22.42 21.34 -8.94
C ASN A 216 -22.54 21.69 -7.44
N CYS A 217 -21.46 22.13 -6.78
CA CYS A 217 -21.52 22.70 -5.44
C CYS A 217 -21.81 24.21 -5.54
N PRO A 218 -22.84 24.74 -4.86
CA PRO A 218 -23.19 26.16 -4.87
C PRO A 218 -22.09 27.04 -4.23
#